data_AF-A0A1I7G0V3-F1
#
_entry.id   AF-A0A1I7G0V3-F1
#
_cell.length_a   1.000
_cell.length_b   1.000
_cell.length_c   1.000
_cell.angle_alpha   90.00
_cell.angle_beta   90.00
_cell.angle_gamma   90.00
#
_symmetry.space_group_name_H-M   'P 1'
#
loop_
_entity.id
_entity.type
_entity.pdbx_description
1 polymer ?
#
loop_
_entity_poly.entity_id
_entity_poly.type
_entity_poly.pdbx_seq_one_letter_code
_entity_poly.pdbx_strand_id
1 'polypeptide(L)'
;MGNNSSQKHVDFLANLMPIYQHDEVDGFRCARSLKNGTLILPIYELDESLDEDWIHVLWQGDSSRKSEVRAYEFASIAVVDYVNFHGVGKGVEYVNDMLLDLAQHYCFKTGSNIYLPNSELNMPALFKVMELAKRVGPKIAYDALKKAIGL
;
A
#
# COMPACT_ATOMS: atom_id res chain seq x y z
N MET A 1 23.02 9.53 -2.23
CA MET A 1 21.79 9.51 -1.42
C MET A 1 21.27 8.08 -1.44
N GLY A 2 21.32 7.39 -0.31
CA GLY A 2 20.90 6.00 -0.21
C GLY A 2 19.44 5.85 -0.61
N ASN A 3 19.13 4.79 -1.36
CA ASN A 3 17.79 4.47 -1.81
C ASN A 3 16.95 4.11 -0.57
N ASN A 4 16.29 5.08 0.07
CA ASN A 4 15.53 4.79 1.29
C ASN A 4 14.27 3.98 0.91
N SER A 5 14.31 2.68 1.20
CA SER A 5 13.23 1.76 0.88
C SER A 5 11.91 2.14 1.57
N SER A 6 11.98 2.66 2.79
CA SER A 6 10.82 3.13 3.57
C SER A 6 10.07 4.27 2.87
N GLN A 7 10.77 5.16 2.17
CA GLN A 7 10.17 6.28 1.44
C GLN A 7 9.19 5.82 0.35
N LYS A 8 9.42 4.67 -0.30
CA LYS A 8 8.51 4.18 -1.36
C LYS A 8 7.13 3.87 -0.82
N HIS A 9 7.05 3.36 0.42
CA HIS A 9 5.79 3.12 1.11
C HIS A 9 5.06 4.43 1.41
N VAL A 10 5.79 5.41 1.93
CA VAL A 10 5.25 6.74 2.22
C VAL A 10 4.77 7.46 0.95
N ASP A 11 5.55 7.38 -0.14
CA ASP A 11 5.18 7.96 -1.42
C ASP A 11 3.92 7.29 -1.99
N PHE A 12 3.75 5.97 -1.83
CA PHE A 12 2.50 5.31 -2.19
C PHE A 12 1.32 5.85 -1.37
N LEU A 13 1.46 5.93 -0.05
CA LEU A 13 0.41 6.44 0.84
C LEU A 13 0.02 7.88 0.49
N ALA A 14 1.00 8.75 0.26
CA ALA A 14 0.78 10.15 -0.09
C ALA A 14 0.04 10.35 -1.43
N ASN A 15 0.01 9.34 -2.30
CA ASN A 15 -0.77 9.35 -3.54
C ASN A 15 -2.23 8.91 -3.36
N LEU A 16 -2.66 8.48 -2.18
CA LEU A 16 -4.03 8.05 -1.90
C LEU A 16 -4.99 9.24 -1.65
N MET A 17 -5.04 10.17 -2.61
CA MET A 17 -5.93 11.33 -2.57
C MET A 17 -7.42 10.92 -2.73
N PRO A 18 -8.35 11.43 -1.90
CA PRO A 18 -8.18 12.56 -0.99
C PRO A 18 -7.94 12.15 0.47
N ILE A 19 -7.67 10.87 0.78
CA ILE A 19 -7.51 10.44 2.17
C ILE A 19 -6.15 10.86 2.74
N TYR A 20 -5.13 10.83 1.88
CA TYR A 20 -3.77 11.25 2.19
C TYR A 20 -3.26 12.20 1.11
N GLN A 21 -2.37 13.11 1.50
CA GLN A 21 -1.65 13.99 0.59
C GLN A 21 -0.16 14.00 0.90
N HIS A 22 0.64 14.40 -0.09
CA HIS A 22 2.06 14.71 0.12
C HIS A 22 2.21 15.92 1.04
N ASP A 23 3.20 15.85 1.93
CA ASP A 23 3.61 16.96 2.80
C ASP A 23 5.10 16.86 3.15
N GLU A 24 5.63 17.88 3.81
CA GLU A 24 7.01 17.94 4.27
C GLU A 24 7.09 18.48 5.70
N VAL A 25 7.72 17.72 6.60
CA VAL A 25 7.93 18.11 8.00
C VAL A 25 9.38 17.82 8.37
N ASP A 26 10.06 18.83 8.94
CA ASP A 26 11.47 18.75 9.36
C ASP A 26 12.42 18.26 8.24
N GLY A 27 12.11 18.61 6.98
CA GLY A 27 12.88 18.22 5.78
C GLY A 27 12.59 16.79 5.29
N PHE A 28 11.65 16.08 5.92
CA PHE A 28 11.22 14.76 5.49
C PHE A 28 9.93 14.83 4.68
N ARG A 29 9.97 14.26 3.47
CA ARG A 29 8.76 14.05 2.66
C ARG A 29 7.90 12.96 3.30
N CYS A 30 6.65 13.30 3.60
CA CYS A 30 5.73 12.48 4.35
C CYS A 30 4.35 12.40 3.68
N ALA A 31 3.53 11.47 4.15
CA ALA A 31 2.11 11.44 3.84
C ALA A 31 1.33 12.03 5.02
N ARG A 32 0.43 12.98 4.77
CA ARG A 32 -0.50 13.51 5.78
C ARG A 32 -1.90 12.97 5.55
N SER A 33 -2.50 12.38 6.58
CA SER A 33 -3.93 12.03 6.57
C SER A 33 -4.79 13.29 6.65
N LEU A 34 -5.70 13.47 5.70
CA LEU A 34 -6.69 14.56 5.74
C LEU A 34 -7.82 14.31 6.75
N LYS A 35 -7.96 13.07 7.25
CA LYS A 35 -9.01 12.74 8.23
C LYS A 35 -8.70 13.30 9.62
N ASN A 36 -7.44 13.27 10.04
CA ASN A 36 -7.07 13.57 11.43
C ASN A 36 -5.68 14.20 11.61
N GLY A 37 -4.97 14.54 10.52
CA GLY A 37 -3.66 15.17 10.58
C GLY A 37 -2.49 14.24 10.89
N THR A 38 -2.72 12.92 11.02
CA THR A 38 -1.65 11.92 11.22
C THR A 38 -0.60 12.03 10.13
N LEU A 39 0.67 12.04 10.53
CA LEU A 39 1.81 12.08 9.62
C LEU A 39 2.46 10.70 9.54
N ILE A 40 2.74 10.26 8.33
CA ILE A 40 3.47 9.04 8.05
C ILE A 40 4.80 9.44 7.47
N LEU A 41 5.86 9.19 8.24
CA LEU A 41 7.22 9.51 7.84
C LEU A 41 7.99 8.21 7.55
N PRO A 42 8.90 8.25 6.58
CA PRO A 42 9.85 7.18 6.38
C PRO A 42 10.83 7.12 7.55
N ILE A 43 11.34 5.93 7.84
CA ILE A 43 12.45 5.76 8.77
C ILE A 43 13.75 6.03 8.00
N TYR A 44 14.49 7.05 8.42
CA TYR A 44 15.81 7.38 7.90
C TYR A 44 16.80 7.26 9.06
N GLU A 45 17.26 6.04 9.44
CA GLU A 45 18.59 5.79 10.05
C GLU A 45 18.82 4.35 10.56
N LEU A 46 19.98 3.80 10.15
CA LEU A 46 21.00 2.96 10.82
C LEU A 46 20.66 1.83 11.80
N ASP A 47 19.41 1.51 12.10
CA ASP A 47 19.13 0.28 12.84
C ASP A 47 19.01 -0.90 11.86
N GLU A 48 20.08 -1.69 11.73
CA GLU A 48 20.09 -2.91 10.91
C GLU A 48 19.03 -3.93 11.35
N SER A 49 18.42 -3.79 12.53
CA SER A 49 17.34 -4.65 12.99
C SER A 49 15.96 -4.27 12.43
N LEU A 50 15.81 -3.06 11.89
CA LEU A 50 14.58 -2.62 11.25
C LEU A 50 14.72 -2.80 9.73
N ASP A 51 14.02 -3.80 9.21
CA ASP A 51 13.95 -4.03 7.77
C ASP A 51 13.40 -2.79 7.03
N GLU A 52 13.62 -2.78 5.72
CA GLU A 52 13.17 -1.78 4.74
C GLU A 52 11.66 -1.46 4.73
N ASP A 53 10.85 -2.23 5.46
CA ASP A 53 9.40 -2.17 5.50
C ASP A 53 8.82 -1.44 6.72
N TRP A 54 9.60 -0.74 7.53
CA TRP A 54 9.09 0.03 8.67
C TRP A 54 8.89 1.52 8.34
N ILE A 55 7.88 2.14 8.98
CA ILE A 55 7.56 3.58 8.89
C ILE A 55 7.26 4.14 10.29
N HIS A 56 7.44 5.46 10.45
CA HIS A 56 6.98 6.19 11.62
C HIS A 56 5.59 6.77 11.39
N VAL A 57 4.70 6.61 12.38
CA VAL A 57 3.38 7.22 12.39
C VAL A 57 3.30 8.17 13.57
N LEU A 58 3.18 9.48 13.30
CA LEU A 58 2.89 10.51 14.30
C LEU A 58 1.38 10.71 14.35
N TRP A 59 0.76 10.16 15.37
CA TRP A 59 -0.70 10.17 15.52
C TRP A 59 -1.20 11.59 15.70
N GLN A 60 -2.13 12.00 14.84
CA GLN A 60 -2.65 13.38 14.78
C GLN A 60 -1.55 14.44 14.59
N GLY A 61 -0.38 14.04 14.07
CA GLY A 61 0.77 14.92 13.86
C GLY A 61 1.55 15.27 15.14
N ASP A 62 1.23 14.64 16.27
CA ASP A 62 1.93 14.84 17.54
C ASP A 62 3.20 13.98 17.59
N SER A 63 4.37 14.63 17.62
CA SER A 63 5.67 13.96 17.65
C SER A 63 5.93 13.17 18.94
N SER A 64 5.22 13.49 20.02
CA SER A 64 5.28 12.72 21.28
C SER A 64 4.44 11.44 21.22
N ARG A 65 3.48 11.36 20.29
CA ARG A 65 2.61 10.20 20.06
C ARG A 65 3.00 9.49 18.77
N LYS A 66 4.16 8.85 18.81
CA LYS A 66 4.71 8.11 17.67
C LYS A 66 4.59 6.60 17.81
N SER A 67 4.50 5.90 16.69
CA SER A 67 4.65 4.45 16.61
C SER A 67 5.50 4.06 15.42
N GLU A 68 6.29 3.00 15.57
CA GLU A 68 6.93 2.29 14.47
C GLU A 68 6.00 1.15 14.08
N VAL A 69 5.64 1.09 12.80
CA VAL A 69 4.73 0.05 12.28
C VAL A 69 5.27 -0.50 10.97
N ARG A 70 4.89 -1.74 10.65
CA ARG A 70 5.13 -2.30 9.33
C ARG A 70 4.29 -1.54 8.30
N ALA A 71 4.95 -1.07 7.25
CA ALA A 71 4.37 -0.26 6.21
C ALA A 71 3.22 -0.97 5.49
N TYR A 72 3.37 -2.27 5.20
CA TYR A 72 2.33 -3.04 4.52
C TYR A 72 1.06 -3.19 5.36
N GLU A 73 1.15 -3.24 6.69
CA GLU A 73 -0.01 -3.32 7.58
C GLU A 73 -0.79 -2.01 7.56
N PHE A 74 -0.08 -0.88 7.67
CA PHE A 74 -0.70 0.43 7.59
C PHE A 74 -1.29 0.70 6.20
N ALA A 75 -0.57 0.32 5.13
CA ALA A 75 -1.04 0.46 3.76
C ALA A 75 -2.29 -0.39 3.48
N SER A 76 -2.41 -1.58 4.09
CA SER A 76 -3.63 -2.41 4.01
C SER A 76 -4.85 -1.64 4.48
N ILE A 77 -4.76 -0.96 5.62
CA ILE A 77 -5.84 -0.15 6.18
C ILE A 77 -6.11 1.07 5.30
N ALA A 78 -5.06 1.78 4.88
CA ALA A 78 -5.17 2.98 4.05
C ALA A 78 -5.82 2.71 2.68
N VAL A 79 -5.49 1.57 2.05
CA VAL A 79 -6.09 1.14 0.78
C VAL A 79 -7.57 0.81 0.96
N VAL A 80 -7.94 0.07 2.00
CA VAL A 80 -9.35 -0.22 2.29
C VAL A 80 -10.15 1.08 2.49
N ASP A 81 -9.60 2.02 3.27
CA ASP A 81 -10.21 3.34 3.48
C ASP A 81 -10.38 4.13 2.18
N TYR A 82 -9.36 4.10 1.32
CA TYR A 82 -9.38 4.75 0.01
C TYR A 82 -10.46 4.15 -0.90
N VAL A 83 -10.51 2.82 -1.02
CA VAL A 83 -11.51 2.16 -1.86
C VAL A 83 -12.92 2.39 -1.31
N ASN A 84 -13.12 2.30 0.01
CA ASN A 84 -14.42 2.58 0.61
C ASN A 84 -14.90 4.00 0.29
N PHE A 85 -14.00 4.99 0.33
CA PHE A 85 -14.33 6.36 -0.04
C PHE A 85 -14.78 6.48 -1.52
N HIS A 86 -14.05 5.84 -2.44
CA HIS A 86 -14.35 5.90 -3.88
C HIS A 86 -15.45 4.91 -4.33
N GLY A 87 -15.77 3.93 -3.51
CA GLY A 87 -16.76 2.89 -3.75
C GLY A 87 -18.20 3.30 -3.44
N VAL A 88 -18.42 4.45 -2.80
CA VAL A 88 -19.77 4.93 -2.46
C VAL A 88 -20.62 5.06 -3.74
N GLY A 89 -21.77 4.37 -3.75
CA GLY A 89 -22.69 4.35 -4.89
C GLY A 89 -22.22 3.48 -6.07
N LYS A 90 -21.17 2.67 -5.89
CA LYS A 90 -20.66 1.71 -6.88
C LYS A 90 -21.05 0.28 -6.52
N GLY A 91 -21.00 -0.60 -7.52
CA GLY A 91 -21.22 -2.03 -7.34
C GLY A 91 -20.02 -2.72 -6.67
N VAL A 92 -20.26 -3.93 -6.14
CA VAL A 92 -19.23 -4.74 -5.46
C VAL A 92 -18.05 -5.09 -6.36
N GLU A 93 -18.30 -5.36 -7.64
CA GLU A 93 -17.25 -5.66 -8.63
C GLU A 93 -16.25 -4.50 -8.76
N TYR A 94 -16.74 -3.26 -8.86
CA TYR A 94 -15.88 -2.07 -8.95
C TYR A 94 -14.99 -1.89 -7.72
N VAL A 95 -15.54 -2.14 -6.52
CA VAL A 95 -14.78 -2.09 -5.26
C VAL A 95 -13.68 -3.15 -5.24
N ASN A 96 -14.01 -4.38 -5.64
CA ASN A 96 -13.06 -5.48 -5.68
C ASN A 96 -11.93 -5.23 -6.69
N ASP A 97 -12.27 -4.79 -7.91
CA ASP A 97 -11.29 -4.46 -8.95
C ASP A 97 -10.32 -3.37 -8.46
N MET A 98 -10.84 -2.32 -7.82
CA MET A 98 -10.01 -1.25 -7.27
C MET A 98 -9.07 -1.73 -6.15
N LEU A 99 -9.54 -2.61 -5.26
CA LEU A 99 -8.69 -3.21 -4.22
C LEU A 99 -7.52 -3.99 -4.84
N LEU A 100 -7.81 -4.80 -5.87
CA LEU A 100 -6.80 -5.61 -6.55
C LEU A 100 -5.79 -4.75 -7.30
N ASP A 101 -6.26 -3.74 -8.03
CA ASP A 101 -5.41 -2.79 -8.77
C ASP A 101 -4.46 -2.04 -7.82
N LEU A 102 -4.97 -1.58 -6.67
CA LEU A 102 -4.16 -0.88 -5.67
C LEU A 102 -3.16 -1.81 -4.98
N ALA A 103 -3.55 -3.05 -4.67
CA ALA A 103 -2.62 -4.04 -4.13
C ALA A 103 -1.49 -4.38 -5.12
N GLN A 104 -1.83 -4.54 -6.40
CA GLN A 104 -0.84 -4.75 -7.46
C GLN A 104 0.09 -3.54 -7.59
N HIS A 105 -0.47 -2.33 -7.57
CA HIS A 105 0.29 -1.10 -7.68
C HIS A 105 1.23 -0.91 -6.47
N TYR A 106 0.77 -1.21 -5.26
CA TYR A 106 1.58 -1.20 -4.05
C TYR A 106 2.78 -2.16 -4.18
N CYS A 107 2.52 -3.41 -4.56
CA CYS A 107 3.56 -4.42 -4.76
C CYS A 107 4.56 -4.00 -5.84
N PHE A 108 4.09 -3.42 -6.94
CA PHE A 108 4.97 -2.92 -7.99
C PHE A 108 5.86 -1.76 -7.51
N LYS A 109 5.32 -0.81 -6.74
CA LYS A 109 6.04 0.40 -6.31
C LYS A 109 7.00 0.15 -5.15
N THR A 110 6.63 -0.75 -4.25
CA THR A 110 7.32 -0.92 -2.98
C THR A 110 8.10 -2.24 -2.89
N GLY A 111 7.67 -3.26 -3.62
CA GLY A 111 8.18 -4.63 -3.48
C GLY A 111 7.45 -5.45 -2.41
N SER A 112 6.60 -4.82 -1.59
CA SER A 112 5.93 -5.44 -0.44
C SER A 112 4.44 -5.68 -0.72
N ASN A 113 3.79 -6.48 0.13
CA ASN A 113 2.45 -6.99 -0.13
C ASN A 113 1.48 -6.59 0.98
N ILE A 114 0.38 -5.92 0.62
CA ILE A 114 -0.68 -5.60 1.57
C ILE A 114 -1.60 -6.80 1.79
N TYR A 115 -2.25 -6.83 2.95
CA TYR A 115 -3.29 -7.77 3.29
C TYR A 115 -4.67 -7.21 2.86
N LEU A 116 -5.47 -8.03 2.17
CA LEU A 116 -6.84 -7.69 1.79
C LEU A 116 -7.82 -8.61 2.54
N PRO A 117 -8.59 -8.09 3.52
CA PRO A 117 -9.63 -8.88 4.16
C PRO A 117 -10.77 -9.19 3.17
N ASN A 118 -11.23 -10.45 3.13
CA ASN A 118 -12.35 -10.96 2.30
C ASN A 118 -12.08 -11.23 0.82
N SER A 119 -10.84 -11.41 0.38
CA SER A 119 -10.62 -11.91 -0.97
C SER A 119 -10.88 -13.43 -1.05
N GLU A 120 -12.06 -13.84 -1.56
CA GLU A 120 -12.21 -15.20 -2.14
C GLU A 120 -11.17 -15.46 -3.24
N LEU A 121 -10.59 -14.38 -3.78
CA LEU A 121 -9.31 -14.37 -4.46
C LEU A 121 -8.18 -14.64 -3.47
N ASN A 122 -7.75 -15.90 -3.38
CA ASN A 122 -6.57 -16.31 -2.64
C ASN A 122 -5.37 -15.42 -3.07
N MET A 123 -4.91 -14.51 -2.22
CA MET A 123 -3.75 -13.64 -2.46
C MET A 123 -2.52 -14.40 -3.05
N PRO A 124 -2.21 -15.65 -2.63
CA PRO A 124 -1.21 -16.50 -3.28
C PRO A 124 -1.39 -16.72 -4.79
N ALA A 125 -2.63 -16.75 -5.30
CA ALA A 125 -2.91 -16.91 -6.72
C ALA A 125 -2.61 -15.62 -7.50
N LEU A 126 -2.98 -14.47 -6.94
CA LEU A 126 -2.65 -13.16 -7.51
C LEU A 126 -1.13 -12.95 -7.56
N PHE A 127 -0.40 -13.39 -6.53
CA PHE A 127 1.07 -13.35 -6.52
C PHE A 127 1.68 -14.23 -7.61
N LYS A 128 1.21 -15.47 -7.77
CA LYS A 128 1.66 -16.35 -8.85
C LYS A 128 1.42 -15.72 -10.22
N VAL A 129 0.31 -15.00 -10.37
CA VAL A 129 -0.05 -14.32 -11.61
C VAL A 129 0.85 -13.11 -11.86
N MET A 130 1.14 -12.30 -10.85
CA MET A 130 2.11 -11.21 -11.00
C MET A 130 3.53 -11.70 -11.31
N GLU A 131 4.00 -12.76 -10.66
CA GLU A 131 5.31 -13.36 -10.94
C GLU A 131 5.36 -13.96 -12.34
N LEU A 132 4.29 -14.63 -12.76
CA LEU A 132 4.13 -15.16 -14.10
C LEU A 132 4.06 -14.02 -15.14
N ALA A 133 3.36 -12.93 -14.87
CA ALA A 133 3.26 -11.78 -15.77
C ALA A 133 4.62 -11.14 -16.04
N LYS A 134 5.49 -11.08 -15.03
CA LYS A 134 6.87 -10.61 -15.19
C LYS A 134 7.72 -11.53 -16.09
N ARG A 135 7.42 -12.84 -16.15
CA ARG A 135 8.16 -13.83 -16.95
C ARG A 135 7.62 -14.05 -18.36
N VAL A 136 6.29 -14.07 -18.52
CA VAL A 136 5.63 -14.46 -19.78
C VAL A 136 4.64 -13.42 -20.31
N GLY A 137 4.49 -12.29 -19.63
CA GLY A 137 3.65 -11.17 -20.05
C GLY A 137 2.21 -11.19 -19.50
N PRO A 138 1.52 -10.04 -19.48
CA PRO A 138 0.29 -9.84 -18.70
C PRO A 138 -0.88 -10.72 -19.13
N LYS A 139 -0.99 -11.00 -20.43
CA LYS A 139 -2.11 -11.74 -21.01
C LYS A 139 -2.13 -13.22 -20.57
N ILE A 140 -0.97 -13.87 -20.61
CA ILE A 140 -0.81 -15.28 -20.22
C ILE A 140 -1.02 -15.45 -18.72
N ALA A 141 -0.56 -14.48 -17.93
CA ALA A 141 -0.75 -14.47 -16.49
C ALA A 141 -2.22 -14.32 -16.09
N TYR A 142 -2.95 -13.43 -16.75
CA TYR A 142 -4.37 -13.22 -16.49
C TYR A 142 -5.21 -14.45 -16.84
N ASP A 143 -4.90 -15.14 -17.94
CA ASP A 143 -5.56 -16.39 -18.31
C ASP A 143 -5.30 -17.52 -17.29
N ALA A 144 -4.09 -17.56 -16.70
CA ALA A 144 -3.76 -18.50 -15.64
C ALA A 144 -4.51 -18.19 -14.33
N LEU A 145 -4.75 -16.91 -14.01
CA LEU A 145 -5.54 -16.51 -12.85
C LEU A 145 -6.98 -17.01 -12.96
N LYS A 146 -7.64 -16.70 -14.09
CA LYS A 146 -9.04 -17.09 -14.36
C LYS A 146 -9.24 -18.59 -14.14
N LYS A 147 -8.33 -19.39 -14.73
CA LYS A 147 -8.36 -20.85 -14.60
C LYS A 147 -8.15 -21.35 -13.17
N ALA A 148 -7.35 -20.66 -12.36
CA ALA A 148 -7.05 -21.05 -10.97
C ALA A 148 -8.19 -20.73 -10.00
N ILE A 149 -9.03 -19.74 -10.30
CA ILE A 149 -10.16 -19.30 -9.46
C ILE A 149 -11.52 -19.79 -9.97
N GLY A 150 -11.54 -20.56 -11.07
CA GLY A 150 -12.75 -21.17 -11.62
C GLY A 150 -13.61 -20.24 -12.47
N LEU A 151 -13.00 -19.18 -13.04
CA LEU A 151 -13.60 -18.22 -13.98
C LEU A 151 -13.21 -18.50 -15.44
#